data_AF-A0A1A8QLU6-F1
#
_entry.id   AF-A0A1A8QLU6-F1
#
_cell.length_a   1.000
_cell.length_b   1.000
_cell.length_c   1.000
_cell.angle_alpha   90.00
_cell.angle_beta   90.00
_cell.angle_gamma   90.00
#
_symmetry.space_group_name_H-M   'P 1'
#
loop_
_entity.id
_entity.type
_entity.pdbx_description
1 polymer ?
#
loop_
_entity_poly.entity_id
_entity_poly.type
_entity_poly.pdbx_seq_one_letter_code
_entity_poly.pdbx_strand_id
1 'polypeptide(L)'
;MLTLLSMFYYICLRRRSRSGTRGEALTSRRAVESGQRAVLPVSVEVKQYAKEVLDFSSHYGSENSMSYTMWNLAGVPNVYPSSGDFTQTAVFRAYGTWWEQCASAPLPFRRTPKDFYSQDYVELGFEEPVYPTAVEVFETYYPGAIVQIMACSHNPLSQNPPTDVRW
;
A
#
# COMPACT_ATOMS: atom_id res chain seq x y z
N MET A 1 36.57 -17.26 9.40
CA MET A 1 35.80 -16.07 8.98
C MET A 1 34.49 -16.56 8.41
N LEU A 2 33.37 -16.23 9.04
CA LEU A 2 32.03 -16.65 8.64
C LEU A 2 31.26 -15.39 8.24
N THR A 3 31.01 -15.20 6.96
CA THR A 3 30.10 -14.18 6.44
C THR A 3 28.77 -14.85 6.11
N LEU A 4 27.78 -14.66 6.99
CA LEU A 4 26.38 -15.00 6.74
C LEU A 4 25.70 -13.74 6.20
N LEU A 5 25.39 -13.72 4.90
CA LEU A 5 24.59 -12.67 4.27
C LEU A 5 23.15 -13.19 4.13
N SER A 6 22.30 -12.72 5.04
CA SER A 6 20.84 -12.82 5.02
C SER A 6 20.27 -11.62 4.23
N MET A 7 19.13 -11.77 3.54
CA MET A 7 17.98 -10.82 3.54
C MET A 7 16.96 -11.14 2.43
N PHE A 8 15.76 -11.59 2.80
CA PHE A 8 14.57 -11.79 1.93
C PHE A 8 13.40 -10.90 2.43
N TYR A 9 12.52 -10.39 1.55
CA TYR A 9 11.54 -9.32 1.86
C TYR A 9 10.13 -9.57 1.29
N TYR A 10 9.04 -9.55 2.10
CA TYR A 10 7.62 -9.62 1.66
C TYR A 10 6.65 -8.75 2.49
N ILE A 11 5.59 -8.24 1.86
CA ILE A 11 4.66 -7.22 2.41
C ILE A 11 3.23 -7.56 2.00
N CYS A 12 2.24 -7.48 2.91
CA CYS A 12 0.80 -7.39 2.58
C CYS A 12 0.12 -6.25 3.36
N LEU A 13 -0.44 -5.23 2.69
CA LEU A 13 -0.98 -4.01 3.33
C LEU A 13 -2.48 -4.11 3.64
N ARG A 14 -2.87 -3.76 4.86
CA ARG A 14 -4.23 -3.54 5.37
C ARG A 14 -4.36 -2.08 5.80
N ARG A 15 -5.52 -1.48 5.58
CA ARG A 15 -5.76 -0.06 5.86
C ARG A 15 -6.96 0.09 6.81
N ARG A 16 -6.80 0.94 7.83
CA ARG A 16 -7.87 1.49 8.68
C ARG A 16 -7.98 2.98 8.35
N SER A 17 -9.19 3.50 8.18
CA SER A 17 -9.35 4.84 7.60
C SER A 17 -10.67 5.54 7.95
N ARG A 18 -10.66 6.88 7.90
CA ARG A 18 -11.82 7.77 8.09
C ARG A 18 -12.40 8.22 6.76
N SER A 19 -13.71 8.08 6.58
CA SER A 19 -14.47 8.71 5.50
C SER A 19 -14.67 10.20 5.81
N GLY A 20 -14.35 11.07 4.85
CA GLY A 20 -14.64 12.51 4.92
C GLY A 20 -15.59 12.91 3.80
N THR A 21 -16.85 13.18 4.13
CA THR A 21 -17.79 13.80 3.18
C THR A 21 -17.47 15.28 3.04
N ARG A 22 -16.74 15.67 2.00
CA ARG A 22 -16.65 17.07 1.58
C ARG A 22 -17.81 17.34 0.61
N GLY A 23 -18.88 17.94 1.12
CA GLY A 23 -20.02 18.36 0.32
C GLY A 23 -19.63 19.46 -0.67
N GLU A 24 -19.77 19.18 -1.96
CA GLU A 24 -19.93 20.21 -2.98
C GLU A 24 -21.43 20.46 -3.14
N ALA A 25 -21.94 21.54 -2.54
CA ALA A 25 -23.29 22.03 -2.78
C ALA A 25 -23.20 23.36 -3.55
N LEU A 26 -23.44 23.27 -4.85
CA LEU A 26 -23.76 24.42 -5.69
C LEU A 26 -25.20 24.89 -5.39
N THR A 27 -25.33 26.19 -5.14
CA THR A 27 -26.54 27.04 -5.30
C THR A 27 -27.84 26.68 -4.55
N SER A 28 -28.27 27.56 -3.63
CA SER A 28 -29.43 28.46 -3.80
C SER A 28 -30.08 28.89 -2.47
N ARG A 29 -30.36 30.20 -2.40
CA ARG A 29 -31.16 31.05 -1.50
C ARG A 29 -32.01 30.43 -0.36
N ARG A 30 -31.86 31.06 0.82
CA ARG A 30 -32.84 31.36 1.90
C ARG A 30 -33.71 30.21 2.43
N ALA A 31 -33.49 29.85 3.70
CA ALA A 31 -34.54 29.83 4.73
C ALA A 31 -33.91 29.63 6.12
N VAL A 32 -34.34 30.49 7.05
CA VAL A 32 -34.15 30.40 8.51
C VAL A 32 -35.07 29.30 9.03
N GLU A 33 -34.59 28.41 9.91
CA GLU A 33 -35.20 28.14 11.22
C GLU A 33 -34.62 26.90 11.94
N SER A 34 -34.24 27.18 13.18
CA SER A 34 -34.23 26.35 14.39
C SER A 34 -34.52 24.85 14.25
N GLY A 35 -33.51 24.07 14.59
CA GLY A 35 -33.63 22.68 14.98
C GLY A 35 -32.24 22.18 15.35
N GLN A 36 -31.95 22.10 16.65
CA GLN A 36 -30.75 21.44 17.18
C GLN A 36 -30.76 19.98 16.71
N ARG A 37 -30.28 19.73 15.49
CA ARG A 37 -29.86 18.42 15.05
C ARG A 37 -28.49 18.24 15.68
N ALA A 38 -28.46 17.55 16.82
CA ALA A 38 -27.21 17.05 17.36
C ALA A 38 -26.54 16.22 16.25
N VAL A 39 -25.60 16.83 15.55
CA VAL A 39 -24.74 16.16 14.58
C VAL A 39 -23.83 15.29 15.42
N LEU A 40 -24.27 14.06 15.70
CA LEU A 40 -23.33 13.01 16.06
C LEU A 40 -22.51 12.75 14.78
N PRO A 41 -21.20 13.07 14.73
CA PRO A 41 -20.40 12.59 13.64
C PRO A 41 -20.22 11.10 13.92
N VAL A 42 -21.09 10.26 13.33
CA VAL A 42 -20.75 8.85 13.21
C VAL A 42 -19.62 8.81 12.19
N SER A 43 -18.39 9.03 12.65
CA SER A 43 -17.20 8.73 11.88
C SER A 43 -17.11 7.21 11.79
N VAL A 44 -17.77 6.64 10.79
CA VAL A 44 -17.66 5.20 10.51
C VAL A 44 -16.22 4.94 10.10
N GLU A 45 -15.47 4.24 10.94
CA GLU A 45 -14.19 3.68 10.53
C GLU A 45 -14.46 2.56 9.54
N VAL A 46 -13.88 2.69 8.35
CA VAL A 46 -13.96 1.65 7.32
C VAL A 46 -12.68 0.83 7.37
N LYS A 47 -12.84 -0.48 7.52
CA LYS A 47 -11.76 -1.45 7.36
C LYS A 47 -11.87 -2.03 5.95
N GLN A 48 -10.80 -1.89 5.18
CA GLN A 48 -10.72 -2.43 3.83
C GLN A 48 -9.37 -3.08 3.58
N TYR A 49 -9.38 -4.02 2.65
CA TYR A 49 -8.19 -4.69 2.12
C TYR A 49 -7.86 -4.11 0.75
N ALA A 50 -6.66 -4.36 0.26
CA ALA A 50 -6.33 -4.01 -1.12
C ALA A 50 -7.32 -4.71 -2.05
N LYS A 51 -8.02 -3.94 -2.88
CA LYS A 51 -8.97 -4.46 -3.86
C LYS A 51 -8.21 -5.09 -5.03
N GLU A 52 -7.16 -4.44 -5.47
CA GLU A 52 -6.36 -4.83 -6.64
C GLU A 52 -4.93 -4.31 -6.52
N VAL A 53 -4.04 -4.91 -7.29
CA VAL A 53 -2.67 -4.42 -7.50
C VAL A 53 -2.67 -3.61 -8.80
N LEU A 54 -2.15 -2.39 -8.74
CA LEU A 54 -2.17 -1.48 -9.89
C LEU A 54 -0.87 -1.55 -10.68
N ASP A 55 0.26 -1.54 -9.97
CA ASP A 55 1.59 -1.58 -10.56
C ASP A 55 2.60 -2.13 -9.54
N PHE A 56 3.75 -2.60 -10.01
CA PHE A 56 4.86 -3.06 -9.17
C PHE A 56 6.17 -3.10 -9.94
N SER A 57 7.28 -2.91 -9.24
CA SER A 57 8.63 -3.00 -9.84
C SER A 57 9.01 -4.42 -10.26
N SER A 58 8.66 -5.41 -9.45
CA SER A 58 9.03 -6.80 -9.69
C SER A 58 8.13 -7.79 -8.95
N HIS A 59 8.11 -9.04 -9.43
CA HIS A 59 7.54 -10.17 -8.70
C HIS A 59 8.32 -11.44 -9.01
N TYR A 60 8.42 -12.37 -8.07
CA TYR A 60 9.20 -13.59 -8.23
C TYR A 60 8.50 -14.62 -9.10
N GLY A 61 7.18 -14.75 -8.95
CA GLY A 61 6.38 -15.64 -9.77
C GLY A 61 6.46 -15.30 -11.26
N SER A 62 6.18 -16.29 -12.10
CA SER A 62 6.00 -16.10 -13.54
C SER A 62 4.58 -15.62 -13.85
N GLU A 63 4.38 -14.98 -15.00
CA GLU A 63 3.07 -14.47 -15.45
C GLU A 63 1.99 -15.57 -15.60
N ASN A 64 2.41 -16.82 -15.78
CA ASN A 64 1.55 -17.99 -15.91
C ASN A 64 1.35 -18.77 -14.58
N SER A 65 1.80 -18.22 -13.46
CA SER A 65 1.72 -18.84 -12.14
C SER A 65 1.05 -17.90 -11.15
N MET A 66 0.38 -18.46 -10.14
CA MET A 66 -0.09 -17.69 -8.98
C MET A 66 0.92 -17.71 -7.84
N SER A 67 1.93 -18.57 -7.92
CA SER A 67 2.94 -18.70 -6.86
C SER A 67 3.80 -17.45 -6.78
N TYR A 68 3.88 -16.84 -5.60
CA TYR A 68 4.82 -15.76 -5.31
C TYR A 68 4.63 -14.51 -6.19
N THR A 69 3.39 -14.25 -6.60
CA THR A 69 3.05 -13.10 -7.42
C THR A 69 2.51 -11.94 -6.59
N MET A 70 2.76 -10.70 -7.03
CA MET A 70 2.19 -9.52 -6.37
C MET A 70 0.67 -9.54 -6.32
N TRP A 71 0.01 -10.19 -7.28
CA TRP A 71 -1.45 -10.33 -7.32
C TRP A 71 -2.06 -10.96 -6.06
N ASN A 72 -1.28 -11.76 -5.33
CA ASN A 72 -1.68 -12.33 -4.05
C ASN A 72 -1.91 -11.28 -2.94
N LEU A 73 -1.55 -10.01 -3.16
CA LEU A 73 -1.83 -8.90 -2.26
C LEU A 73 -3.30 -8.47 -2.26
N ALA A 74 -4.02 -8.77 -3.34
CA ALA A 74 -5.41 -8.38 -3.46
C ALA A 74 -6.31 -9.30 -2.62
N GLY A 75 -7.25 -8.69 -1.90
CA GLY A 75 -8.22 -9.38 -1.08
C GLY A 75 -7.79 -9.59 0.37
N VAL A 76 -8.52 -10.50 1.04
CA VAL A 76 -8.33 -10.79 2.47
C VAL A 76 -7.10 -11.70 2.65
N PRO A 77 -6.23 -11.43 3.63
CA PRO A 77 -5.09 -12.30 3.91
C PRO A 77 -5.55 -13.71 4.28
N ASN A 78 -4.92 -14.70 3.66
CA ASN A 78 -5.24 -16.12 3.80
C ASN A 78 -4.10 -16.95 4.42
N VAL A 79 -2.89 -16.39 4.55
CA VAL A 79 -1.71 -17.05 5.15
C VAL A 79 -1.47 -16.58 6.59
N TYR A 80 -1.43 -15.27 6.82
CA TYR A 80 -1.24 -14.70 8.16
C TYR A 80 -2.37 -15.16 9.11
N PRO A 81 -2.08 -15.56 10.36
CA PRO A 81 -0.86 -15.34 11.13
C PRO A 81 0.23 -16.40 10.97
N SER A 82 0.08 -17.36 10.05
CA SER A 82 1.13 -18.35 9.79
C SER A 82 2.36 -17.68 9.20
N SER A 83 3.54 -17.97 9.76
CA SER A 83 4.81 -17.45 9.28
C SER A 83 5.59 -18.52 8.52
N GLY A 84 6.15 -18.16 7.37
CA GLY A 84 6.88 -19.07 6.49
C GLY A 84 6.88 -18.61 5.04
N ASP A 85 7.52 -19.42 4.21
CA ASP A 85 7.54 -19.29 2.76
C ASP A 85 6.33 -20.05 2.17
N PHE A 86 5.32 -19.31 1.68
CA PHE A 86 4.08 -19.86 1.15
C PHE A 86 3.84 -19.32 -0.25
N THR A 87 3.50 -20.18 -1.20
CA THR A 87 3.25 -19.78 -2.60
C THR A 87 2.11 -18.78 -2.75
N GLN A 88 1.19 -18.71 -1.78
CA GLN A 88 0.10 -17.72 -1.78
C GLN A 88 0.53 -16.32 -1.29
N THR A 89 1.81 -16.06 -1.04
CA THR A 89 2.29 -14.72 -0.64
C THR A 89 2.80 -13.94 -1.86
N ALA A 90 3.06 -12.65 -1.65
CA ALA A 90 3.66 -11.78 -2.65
C ALA A 90 5.14 -11.58 -2.40
N VAL A 91 5.93 -11.71 -3.48
CA VAL A 91 7.39 -11.86 -3.41
C VAL A 91 8.09 -11.03 -4.47
N PHE A 92 8.98 -10.10 -4.06
CA PHE A 92 9.82 -9.35 -5.00
C PHE A 92 10.96 -10.21 -5.53
N ARG A 93 11.49 -9.88 -6.73
CA ARG A 93 12.60 -10.66 -7.32
C ARG A 93 13.92 -10.45 -6.61
N ALA A 94 14.09 -9.27 -6.02
CA ALA A 94 15.33 -8.84 -5.41
C ALA A 94 15.60 -9.63 -4.11
N TYR A 95 16.36 -10.71 -4.22
CA TYR A 95 16.94 -11.39 -3.08
C TYR A 95 18.45 -11.13 -2.97
N GLY A 96 18.91 -10.77 -1.76
CA GLY A 96 20.32 -10.42 -1.49
C GLY A 96 20.73 -9.11 -2.16
N THR A 97 22.04 -8.88 -2.33
CA THR A 97 22.60 -7.64 -2.91
C THR A 97 23.29 -7.84 -4.26
N TRP A 98 23.30 -9.08 -4.80
CA TRP A 98 24.04 -9.41 -6.01
C TRP A 98 23.54 -8.63 -7.24
N TRP A 99 22.24 -8.38 -7.30
CA TRP A 99 21.59 -7.67 -8.42
C TRP A 99 21.87 -6.17 -8.40
N GLU A 100 22.29 -5.59 -7.27
CA GLU A 100 22.78 -4.20 -7.18
C GLU A 100 24.14 -4.03 -7.87
N GLN A 101 24.91 -5.12 -8.02
CA GLN A 101 26.24 -5.13 -8.63
C GLN A 101 26.18 -5.50 -10.12
N CYS A 102 25.01 -5.89 -10.64
CA CYS A 102 24.85 -6.24 -12.05
C CYS A 102 24.89 -5.00 -12.94
N ALA A 103 25.52 -5.11 -14.11
CA ALA A 103 25.51 -4.04 -15.11
C ALA A 103 24.10 -3.66 -15.61
N SER A 104 23.14 -4.58 -15.45
CA SER A 104 21.72 -4.39 -15.76
C SER A 104 20.89 -3.92 -14.56
N ALA A 105 21.52 -3.47 -13.46
CA ALA A 105 20.81 -2.99 -12.29
C ALA A 105 19.84 -1.85 -12.68
N PRO A 106 18.60 -1.86 -12.16
CA PRO A 106 17.64 -0.82 -12.47
C PRO A 106 18.12 0.54 -11.96
N LEU A 107 17.79 1.59 -12.71
CA LEU A 107 18.00 2.95 -12.22
C LEU A 107 17.08 3.24 -11.03
N PRO A 108 17.47 4.15 -10.12
CA PRO A 108 16.61 4.59 -9.03
C PRO A 108 15.24 5.06 -9.55
N PHE A 109 14.19 4.80 -8.77
CA PHE A 109 12.83 5.22 -9.12
C PHE A 109 12.76 6.73 -9.34
N ARG A 110 11.99 7.14 -10.34
CA ARG A 110 11.79 8.56 -10.64
C ARG A 110 10.84 9.16 -9.61
N ARG A 111 11.00 10.46 -9.33
CA ARG A 111 10.15 11.25 -8.41
C ARG A 111 10.25 10.84 -6.93
N THR A 112 11.29 10.12 -6.54
CA THR A 112 11.58 9.86 -5.14
C THR A 112 12.51 10.94 -4.57
N PRO A 113 12.41 11.26 -3.26
CA PRO A 113 13.40 12.07 -2.56
C PRO A 113 14.83 11.52 -2.72
N LYS A 114 15.86 12.36 -2.59
CA LYS A 114 17.27 11.94 -2.78
C LYS A 114 17.77 10.99 -1.70
N ASP A 115 17.14 11.02 -0.54
CA ASP A 115 17.37 10.19 0.63
C ASP A 115 16.51 8.90 0.62
N PHE A 116 15.72 8.69 -0.43
CA PHE A 116 14.90 7.48 -0.59
C PHE A 116 15.75 6.30 -1.08
N TYR A 117 15.66 5.18 -0.38
CA TYR A 117 16.48 4.00 -0.61
C TYR A 117 15.68 2.72 -0.89
N SER A 118 14.39 2.84 -1.24
CA SER A 118 13.61 1.65 -1.62
C SER A 118 14.09 1.10 -2.97
N GLN A 119 14.16 -0.23 -3.03
CA GLN A 119 14.61 -0.98 -4.19
C GLN A 119 13.47 -1.58 -5.01
N ASP A 120 12.31 -1.73 -4.38
CA ASP A 120 11.09 -2.21 -5.01
C ASP A 120 9.90 -1.36 -4.56
N TYR A 121 8.82 -1.42 -5.33
CA TYR A 121 7.53 -0.82 -4.98
C TYR A 121 6.38 -1.72 -5.43
N VAL A 122 5.23 -1.53 -4.76
CA VAL A 122 3.94 -2.04 -5.19
C VAL A 122 2.88 -0.97 -4.95
N GLU A 123 2.02 -0.78 -5.94
CA GLU A 123 0.87 0.13 -5.87
C GLU A 123 -0.41 -0.69 -5.69
N LEU A 124 -1.23 -0.31 -4.70
CA LEU A 124 -2.46 -1.00 -4.35
C LEU A 124 -3.66 -0.08 -4.49
N GLY A 125 -4.69 -0.58 -5.16
CA GLY A 125 -6.00 0.03 -5.26
C GLY A 125 -6.87 -0.36 -4.07
N PHE A 126 -7.59 0.62 -3.52
CA PHE A 126 -8.57 0.42 -2.44
C PHE A 126 -9.96 0.79 -2.95
N GLU A 127 -10.99 0.12 -2.43
CA GLU A 127 -12.35 0.26 -2.92
C GLU A 127 -12.92 1.66 -2.67
N GLU A 128 -12.73 2.20 -1.47
CA GLU A 128 -13.25 3.51 -1.09
C GLU A 128 -12.14 4.53 -0.82
N PRO A 129 -12.24 5.77 -1.34
CA PRO A 129 -11.34 6.85 -1.00
C PRO A 129 -11.57 7.31 0.44
N VAL A 130 -10.50 7.33 1.22
CA VAL A 130 -10.57 7.57 2.68
C VAL A 130 -9.28 8.26 3.18
N TYR A 131 -9.29 8.78 4.40
CA TYR A 131 -8.13 9.35 5.09
C TYR A 131 -7.50 8.32 6.04
N PRO A 132 -6.28 7.80 5.80
CA PRO A 132 -5.71 6.72 6.60
C PRO A 132 -5.64 7.08 8.08
N THR A 133 -6.07 6.17 8.96
CA THR A 133 -5.85 6.24 10.42
C THR A 133 -4.93 5.16 10.94
N ALA A 134 -4.85 4.03 10.24
CA ALA A 134 -3.80 3.04 10.45
C ALA A 134 -3.50 2.30 9.15
N VAL A 135 -2.29 1.77 9.04
CA VAL A 135 -1.92 0.81 8.03
C VAL A 135 -1.29 -0.37 8.76
N GLU A 136 -1.82 -1.57 8.54
CA GLU A 136 -1.32 -2.81 9.12
C GLU A 136 -0.65 -3.61 8.00
N VAL A 137 0.61 -4.00 8.15
CA VAL A 137 1.28 -4.84 7.16
C VAL A 137 1.46 -6.25 7.72
N PHE A 138 0.95 -7.25 7.00
CA PHE A 138 1.04 -8.66 7.35
C PHE A 138 2.23 -9.30 6.62
N GLU A 139 3.38 -9.27 7.27
CA GLU A 139 4.58 -9.93 6.79
C GLU A 139 4.62 -11.36 7.31
N THR A 140 4.73 -12.35 6.43
CA THR A 140 4.72 -13.78 6.80
C THR A 140 6.13 -14.36 6.89
N TYR A 141 7.15 -13.69 6.37
CA TYR A 141 8.52 -14.19 6.35
C TYR A 141 9.50 -13.02 6.44
N TYR A 142 10.27 -12.95 7.54
CA TYR A 142 11.23 -11.89 7.86
C TYR A 142 10.67 -10.45 7.78
N PRO A 143 9.94 -10.00 8.81
CA PRO A 143 9.34 -8.67 8.84
C PRO A 143 10.38 -7.53 8.88
N GLY A 144 9.96 -6.33 8.47
CA GLY A 144 10.75 -5.10 8.52
C GLY A 144 11.20 -4.57 7.15
N ALA A 145 10.59 -5.05 6.06
CA ALA A 145 10.95 -4.65 4.69
C ALA A 145 10.42 -3.27 4.30
N ILE A 146 9.37 -2.80 4.97
CA ILE A 146 8.72 -1.52 4.66
C ILE A 146 9.62 -0.36 5.09
N VAL A 147 10.05 0.43 4.12
CA VAL A 147 10.83 1.65 4.36
C VAL A 147 9.98 2.91 4.28
N GLN A 148 8.90 2.90 3.48
CA GLN A 148 8.00 4.04 3.31
C GLN A 148 6.62 3.60 2.80
N ILE A 149 5.58 4.34 3.18
CA ILE A 149 4.22 4.20 2.65
C ILE A 149 3.74 5.56 2.14
N MET A 150 3.41 5.63 0.85
CA MET A 150 2.84 6.82 0.22
C MET A 150 1.36 6.59 -0.10
N ALA A 151 0.58 7.67 -0.10
CA ALA A 151 -0.81 7.66 -0.54
C ALA A 151 -1.06 8.74 -1.58
N CYS A 152 -1.82 8.39 -2.61
CA CYS A 152 -2.30 9.31 -3.64
C CYS A 152 -3.77 9.01 -3.95
N SER A 153 -4.42 9.92 -4.68
CA SER A 153 -5.76 9.66 -5.21
C SER A 153 -5.64 8.79 -6.46
N HIS A 154 -6.45 7.75 -6.55
CA HIS A 154 -6.59 6.97 -7.79
C HIS A 154 -7.37 7.73 -8.89
N ASN A 155 -8.00 8.88 -8.55
CA ASN A 155 -8.68 9.70 -9.54
C ASN A 155 -7.64 10.41 -10.43
N PRO A 156 -7.61 10.15 -11.76
CA PRO A 156 -6.63 10.76 -12.67
C PRO A 156 -6.77 12.28 -12.80
N LEU A 157 -7.91 12.85 -12.37
CA LEU A 157 -8.16 14.29 -12.35
C LEU A 157 -7.74 14.95 -11.02
N SER A 158 -7.32 14.17 -10.03
CA SER A 158 -6.87 14.70 -8.76
C SER A 158 -5.52 15.41 -8.94
N GLN A 159 -5.45 16.66 -8.48
CA GLN A 159 -4.22 17.46 -8.54
C GLN A 159 -3.28 17.19 -7.36
N ASN A 160 -3.65 16.29 -6.43
CA ASN A 160 -2.85 16.02 -5.25
C ASN A 160 -1.70 15.07 -5.60
N PRO A 161 -0.43 15.50 -5.44
CA PRO A 161 0.68 14.58 -5.61
C PRO A 161 0.65 13.48 -4.53
N PRO A 162 1.31 12.34 -4.77
CA PRO A 162 1.54 11.35 -3.72
C PRO A 162 2.18 12.00 -2.49
N THR A 163 1.66 11.66 -1.30
CA THR A 163 2.15 12.18 -0.02
C THR A 163 2.48 11.04 0.93
N ASP A 164 3.46 11.28 1.79
CA ASP A 164 3.88 10.34 2.82
C ASP A 164 2.77 10.16 3.87
N VAL A 165 2.44 8.91 4.21
CA VAL A 165 1.42 8.63 5.22
C VAL A 165 2.08 8.70 6.59
N ARG A 166 1.79 9.76 7.34
CA ARG A 166 2.26 9.94 8.72
C ARG A 166 1.10 9.68 9.69
N TRP A 167 1.31 8.81 10.67
CA TRP A 167 0.36 8.49 11.74
C TRP A 167 0.95 8.83 13.11
#